data_AF-A0A225VPA4-F1
#
_entry.id   AF-A0A225VPA4-F1
#
_cell.length_a   1.000
_cell.length_b   1.000
_cell.length_c   1.000
_cell.angle_alpha   90.00
_cell.angle_beta   90.00
_cell.angle_gamma   90.00
#
_symmetry.space_group_name_H-M   'P 1'
#
loop_
_entity.id
_entity.type
_entity.pdbx_description
1 polymer ?
#
loop_
_entity_poly.entity_id
_entity_poly.type
_entity_poly.pdbx_seq_one_letter_code
_entity_poly.pdbx_strand_id
1 'polypeptide(L)'
;MAPNLKMMGVTLTLAIITRSVLNIDDPLHTGIVRAIYGLSQVLCYAVMLRLYVKAKNNTEPGVVTVKEDLGFGQTGERDEKITVAEHDQRMVMKEIQRYALGTVMTVMVHWKWGFFPPLVIQTITQPFNLFQTPIVKVTLLGERAWGELRRPWMDRNDMSKSIKSWNDTIMAVLGEPPAKVNKKATKKAIKRKNK
;
A
#
# COMPACT_ATOMS: atom_id res chain seq x y z
N MET A 1 -11.09 -1.73 -8.13
CA MET A 1 -11.68 -1.73 -6.77
C MET A 1 -12.71 -0.62 -6.75
N ALA A 2 -13.97 -0.91 -6.46
CA ALA A 2 -14.96 0.15 -6.24
C ALA A 2 -14.44 1.08 -5.11
N PRO A 3 -14.53 2.41 -5.26
CA PRO A 3 -14.15 3.31 -4.18
C PRO A 3 -14.96 2.94 -2.93
N ASN A 4 -14.28 2.76 -1.81
CA ASN A 4 -14.94 2.48 -0.54
C ASN A 4 -15.71 3.73 -0.11
N LEU A 5 -16.97 3.82 -0.54
CA LEU A 5 -17.82 5.01 -0.42
C LEU A 5 -17.95 5.46 1.05
N LYS A 6 -17.92 4.50 1.98
CA LYS A 6 -17.92 4.78 3.42
C LYS A 6 -16.67 5.54 3.85
N MET A 7 -15.48 5.11 3.42
CA MET A 7 -14.23 5.80 3.75
C MET A 7 -14.14 7.16 3.06
N MET A 8 -14.64 7.28 1.82
CA MET A 8 -14.69 8.57 1.13
C MET A 8 -15.56 9.58 1.86
N GLY A 9 -16.75 9.16 2.32
CA GLY A 9 -17.63 9.99 3.16
C GLY A 9 -16.94 10.43 4.46
N VAL A 10 -16.26 9.51 5.16
CA VAL A 10 -15.50 9.85 6.37
C VAL A 10 -14.39 10.87 6.06
N THR A 11 -13.63 10.70 4.98
CA THR A 11 -12.55 11.64 4.63
C THR A 11 -13.07 13.03 4.28
N LEU A 12 -14.21 13.14 3.59
CA LEU A 12 -14.82 14.43 3.25
C LEU A 12 -15.36 15.13 4.49
N THR A 13 -16.05 14.40 5.37
CA THR A 13 -16.55 14.94 6.64
C THR A 13 -15.41 15.44 7.52
N LEU A 14 -14.32 14.67 7.64
CA LEU A 14 -13.13 15.10 8.40
C LEU A 14 -12.49 16.36 7.78
N ALA A 15 -12.42 16.46 6.45
CA ALA A 15 -11.89 17.64 5.79
C ALA A 15 -12.73 18.90 6.07
N ILE A 16 -14.06 18.77 6.04
CA ILE A 16 -15.00 19.86 6.33
C ILE A 16 -14.89 20.28 7.79
N ILE A 17 -14.95 19.32 8.73
CA ILE A 17 -14.81 19.59 10.17
C ILE A 17 -13.48 20.28 10.48
N THR A 18 -12.38 19.83 9.84
CA THR A 18 -11.07 20.46 10.03
C THR A 18 -11.11 21.94 9.64
N ARG A 19 -11.81 22.30 8.56
CA ARG A 19 -11.90 23.71 8.13
C ARG A 19 -12.89 24.53 8.96
N SER A 20 -13.95 23.92 9.48
CA SER A 20 -15.00 24.66 10.20
C SER A 20 -14.75 24.79 11.70
N VAL A 21 -14.01 23.86 12.32
CA VAL A 21 -13.83 23.80 13.78
C VAL A 21 -12.41 24.16 14.21
N LEU A 22 -11.40 23.93 13.35
CA LEU A 22 -10.02 24.17 13.74
C LEU A 22 -9.66 25.64 13.60
N ASN A 23 -9.43 26.32 14.74
CA ASN A 23 -8.80 27.63 14.73
C ASN A 23 -7.29 27.47 14.53
N ILE A 24 -6.81 27.76 13.32
CA ILE A 24 -5.41 27.56 12.93
C ILE A 24 -4.50 28.62 13.57
N ASP A 25 -5.06 29.79 13.93
CA ASP A 25 -4.31 30.90 14.49
C ASP A 25 -3.93 30.69 15.96
N ASP A 26 -4.59 29.74 16.66
CA ASP A 26 -4.23 29.37 18.02
C ASP A 26 -3.06 28.35 18.03
N PRO A 27 -1.90 28.70 18.63
CA PRO A 27 -0.77 27.79 18.77
C PRO A 27 -1.11 26.49 19.51
N LEU A 28 -2.04 26.52 20.46
CA LEU A 28 -2.45 25.32 21.22
C LEU A 28 -3.20 24.33 20.32
N HIS A 29 -4.18 24.79 19.55
CA HIS A 29 -4.93 23.94 18.62
C HIS A 29 -4.01 23.29 17.59
N THR A 30 -3.10 24.09 17.03
CA THR A 30 -2.10 23.61 16.07
C THR A 30 -1.14 22.58 16.69
N GLY A 31 -0.65 22.84 17.91
CA GLY A 31 0.22 21.92 18.65
C GLY A 31 -0.45 20.59 18.93
N ILE A 32 -1.72 20.61 19.36
CA ILE A 32 -2.50 19.40 19.66
C ILE A 32 -2.66 18.54 18.40
N VAL A 33 -3.05 19.11 17.26
CA VAL A 33 -3.22 18.32 16.02
C VAL A 33 -1.91 17.67 15.57
N ARG A 34 -0.80 18.41 15.66
CA ARG A 34 0.54 17.88 15.34
C ARG A 34 0.93 16.73 16.29
N ALA A 35 0.67 16.89 17.58
CA ALA A 35 0.97 15.87 18.59
C ALA A 35 0.15 14.59 18.37
N ILE A 36 -1.16 14.71 18.13
CA ILE A 36 -2.04 13.56 17.86
C ILE A 36 -1.64 12.86 16.57
N TYR A 37 -1.34 13.61 15.50
CA TYR A 37 -0.83 13.03 14.26
C TYR A 37 0.48 12.27 14.51
N GLY A 38 1.44 12.90 15.18
CA GLY A 38 2.72 12.28 15.53
C GLY A 38 2.55 10.99 16.33
N LEU A 39 1.67 10.99 17.34
CA LEU A 39 1.35 9.81 18.13
C LEU A 39 0.74 8.69 17.28
N SER A 40 -0.19 9.04 16.38
CA SER A 40 -0.79 8.08 15.44
C SER A 40 0.26 7.46 14.50
N GLN A 41 1.18 8.26 13.96
CA GLN A 41 2.28 7.77 13.13
C GLN A 41 3.18 6.81 13.92
N VAL A 42 3.61 7.20 15.13
CA VAL A 42 4.46 6.38 15.99
C VAL A 42 3.80 5.03 16.28
N LEU A 43 2.49 5.03 16.57
CA LEU A 43 1.72 3.80 16.78
C LEU A 43 1.73 2.91 15.53
N CYS A 44 1.47 3.46 14.35
CA CYS A 44 1.52 2.71 13.08
C CYS A 44 2.91 2.09 12.84
N TYR A 45 3.99 2.86 13.04
CA TYR A 45 5.36 2.36 12.88
C TYR A 45 5.71 1.29 13.92
N ALA A 46 5.26 1.44 15.16
CA ALA A 46 5.46 0.42 16.20
C ALA A 46 4.77 -0.91 15.84
N VAL A 47 3.54 -0.85 15.30
CA VAL A 47 2.83 -2.05 14.81
C VAL A 47 3.58 -2.68 13.64
N MET A 48 4.03 -1.89 12.66
CA MET A 48 4.80 -2.42 11.52
C MET A 48 6.15 -3.03 11.94
N LEU A 49 6.84 -2.43 12.90
CA LEU A 49 8.08 -2.99 13.46
C LEU A 49 7.80 -4.35 14.14
N ARG A 50 6.74 -4.44 14.94
CA ARG A 50 6.32 -5.70 15.56
C ARG A 50 5.97 -6.76 14.53
N LEU A 51 5.28 -6.39 13.46
CA LEU A 51 4.99 -7.29 12.34
C LEU A 51 6.26 -7.79 11.68
N TYR A 52 7.23 -6.92 11.44
CA TYR A 52 8.50 -7.29 10.80
C TYR A 52 9.25 -8.34 11.62
N VAL A 53 9.34 -8.15 12.94
CA VAL A 53 9.96 -9.13 13.85
C VAL A 53 9.21 -10.45 13.83
N LYS A 54 7.87 -10.43 13.87
CA LYS A 54 7.05 -11.64 13.87
C LYS A 54 7.11 -12.38 12.52
N ALA A 55 7.18 -11.65 11.40
CA ALA A 55 7.38 -12.21 10.07
C ALA A 55 8.77 -12.84 9.93
N LYS A 56 9.81 -12.19 10.45
CA LYS A 56 11.18 -12.71 10.47
C LYS A 56 11.31 -14.02 11.23
N ASN A 57 10.59 -14.13 12.34
CA ASN A 57 10.59 -15.33 13.18
C ASN A 57 9.49 -16.33 12.79
N ASN A 58 8.84 -16.14 11.64
CA ASN A 58 7.80 -17.04 11.19
C ASN A 58 8.43 -18.37 10.72
N THR A 59 8.01 -19.48 11.34
CA THR A 59 8.48 -20.84 11.02
C THR A 59 7.45 -21.65 10.24
N GLU A 60 6.39 -21.01 9.72
CA GLU A 60 5.36 -21.65 8.90
C GLU A 60 6.00 -22.33 7.66
N PRO A 61 5.87 -23.67 7.52
CA PRO A 61 6.44 -24.37 6.39
C PRO A 61 5.65 -24.04 5.12
N GLY A 62 6.34 -23.74 4.03
CA GLY A 62 5.70 -23.49 2.75
C GLY A 62 6.51 -22.57 1.85
N VAL A 63 6.14 -22.58 0.58
CA VAL A 63 6.74 -21.74 -0.47
C VAL A 63 5.63 -20.99 -1.18
N VAL A 64 5.83 -19.69 -1.36
CA VAL A 64 4.94 -18.79 -2.07
C VAL A 64 5.64 -18.38 -3.37
N THR A 65 4.95 -18.54 -4.49
CA THR A 65 5.43 -18.02 -5.77
C THR A 65 5.02 -16.57 -5.91
N VAL A 66 5.99 -15.68 -5.96
CA VAL A 66 5.80 -14.24 -6.19
C VAL A 66 6.53 -13.82 -7.46
N LYS A 67 6.26 -12.61 -7.95
CA LYS A 67 7.16 -12.00 -8.93
C LYS A 67 8.41 -11.50 -8.23
N GLU A 68 9.52 -11.55 -8.96
CA GLU A 68 10.79 -10.95 -8.56
C GLU A 68 10.57 -9.51 -8.08
N ASP A 69 11.07 -9.19 -6.88
CA ASP A 69 10.99 -7.84 -6.32
C ASP A 69 12.22 -7.04 -6.75
N LEU A 70 12.03 -6.04 -7.60
CA LEU A 70 13.11 -5.17 -8.08
C LEU A 70 13.35 -3.98 -7.13
N GLY A 71 12.59 -3.90 -6.02
CA GLY A 71 12.63 -2.79 -5.08
C GLY A 71 11.72 -1.63 -5.47
N PHE A 72 11.44 -0.74 -4.52
CA PHE A 72 10.56 0.43 -4.69
C PHE A 72 9.18 0.11 -5.30
N GLY A 73 8.62 -1.07 -4.98
CA GLY A 73 7.33 -1.50 -5.51
C GLY A 73 7.35 -1.96 -6.97
N GLN A 74 8.52 -2.10 -7.58
CA GLN A 74 8.67 -2.64 -8.93
C GLN A 74 8.75 -4.16 -8.89
N THR A 75 8.09 -4.81 -9.85
CA THR A 75 8.14 -6.28 -9.99
C THR A 75 8.75 -6.66 -11.34
N GLY A 76 9.65 -7.63 -11.31
CA GLY A 76 10.26 -8.22 -12.49
C GLY A 76 9.29 -9.12 -13.26
N GLU A 77 9.76 -9.64 -14.39
CA GLU A 77 8.97 -10.57 -15.23
C GLU A 77 9.08 -12.02 -14.77
N ARG A 78 10.07 -12.34 -13.92
CA ARG A 78 10.36 -13.69 -13.47
C ARG A 78 9.55 -14.01 -12.21
N ASP A 79 9.10 -15.25 -12.14
CA ASP A 79 8.49 -15.79 -10.92
C ASP A 79 9.61 -16.35 -10.02
N GLU A 80 9.56 -15.99 -8.75
CA GLU A 80 10.47 -16.41 -7.70
C GLU A 80 9.70 -17.22 -6.66
N LYS A 81 10.31 -18.29 -6.15
CA LYS A 81 9.75 -19.11 -5.08
C LYS A 81 10.44 -18.74 -3.78
N ILE A 82 9.69 -18.12 -2.88
CA ILE A 82 10.21 -17.65 -1.59
C ILE A 82 9.49 -18.33 -0.43
N THR A 83 10.11 -18.32 0.75
CA THR A 83 9.47 -18.87 1.95
C THR A 83 8.30 -17.99 2.41
N VAL A 84 7.41 -18.55 3.22
CA VAL A 84 6.32 -17.76 3.84
C VAL A 84 6.86 -16.60 4.68
N ALA A 85 7.92 -16.86 5.46
CA ALA A 85 8.58 -15.83 6.28
C ALA A 85 9.11 -14.67 5.43
N GLU A 86 9.81 -15.00 4.35
CA GLU A 86 10.37 -14.02 3.42
C GLU A 86 9.27 -13.22 2.71
N HIS A 87 8.19 -13.88 2.27
CA HIS A 87 7.04 -13.20 1.70
C HIS A 87 6.45 -12.18 2.69
N ASP A 88 6.19 -12.60 3.92
CA ASP A 88 5.58 -11.73 4.94
C ASP A 88 6.50 -10.55 5.27
N GLN A 89 7.82 -10.75 5.35
CA GLN A 89 8.81 -9.68 5.51
C GLN A 89 8.78 -8.66 4.36
N ARG A 90 8.78 -9.13 3.10
CA ARG A 90 8.71 -8.25 1.92
C ARG A 90 7.43 -7.41 1.95
N MET A 91 6.31 -8.00 2.35
CA MET A 91 5.02 -7.30 2.46
C MET A 91 5.01 -6.25 3.58
N VAL A 92 5.61 -6.54 4.75
CA VAL A 92 5.78 -5.52 5.80
C VAL A 92 6.66 -4.37 5.31
N MET A 93 7.75 -4.66 4.60
CA MET A 93 8.66 -3.63 4.09
C MET A 93 7.98 -2.70 3.09
N LYS A 94 7.17 -3.25 2.17
CA LYS A 94 6.35 -2.47 1.24
C LYS A 94 5.37 -1.55 1.96
N GLU A 95 4.75 -2.04 3.03
CA GLU A 95 3.86 -1.25 3.87
C GLU A 95 4.61 -0.11 4.58
N ILE A 96 5.78 -0.38 5.16
CA ILE A 96 6.64 0.64 5.78
C ILE A 96 7.02 1.72 4.76
N GLN A 97 7.47 1.34 3.56
CA GLN A 97 7.83 2.28 2.49
C GLN A 97 6.64 3.16 2.10
N ARG A 98 5.44 2.57 1.97
CA ARG A 98 4.20 3.30 1.65
C ARG A 98 3.87 4.33 2.71
N TYR A 99 3.93 3.94 3.98
CA TYR A 99 3.65 4.85 5.08
C TYR A 99 4.71 5.94 5.17
N ALA A 100 5.99 5.59 5.07
CA ALA A 100 7.11 6.54 5.11
C ALA A 100 6.97 7.62 4.04
N LEU A 101 6.69 7.24 2.79
CA LEU A 101 6.48 8.19 1.70
C LEU A 101 5.26 9.08 1.97
N GLY A 102 4.16 8.51 2.45
CA GLY A 102 2.95 9.24 2.81
C GLY A 102 3.16 10.23 3.97
N THR A 103 3.84 9.81 5.03
CA THR A 103 4.18 10.65 6.19
C THR A 103 5.07 11.81 5.76
N VAL A 104 6.15 11.53 5.00
CA VAL A 104 7.07 12.56 4.52
C VAL A 104 6.34 13.59 3.66
N MET A 105 5.54 13.15 2.69
CA MET A 105 4.75 14.06 1.86
C MET A 105 3.80 14.92 2.68
N THR A 106 3.14 14.32 3.67
CA THR A 106 2.17 15.01 4.53
C THR A 106 2.83 16.05 5.43
N VAL A 107 3.96 15.69 6.04
CA VAL A 107 4.73 16.61 6.88
C VAL A 107 5.28 17.76 6.05
N MET A 108 5.82 17.49 4.85
CA MET A 108 6.29 18.55 3.95
C MET A 108 5.17 19.52 3.56
N VAL A 109 4.01 18.98 3.17
CA VAL A 109 2.87 19.80 2.77
C VAL A 109 2.35 20.64 3.94
N HIS A 110 2.31 20.06 5.13
CA HIS A 110 1.90 20.76 6.34
C HIS A 110 2.89 21.84 6.76
N TRP A 111 4.19 21.57 6.72
CA TRP A 111 5.20 22.55 7.07
C TRP A 111 5.19 23.71 6.06
N LYS A 112 5.19 23.41 4.76
CA LYS A 112 5.31 24.44 3.73
C LYS A 112 4.05 25.30 3.57
N TRP A 113 2.85 24.71 3.68
CA TRP A 113 1.58 25.40 3.39
C TRP A 113 0.61 25.45 4.57
N GLY A 114 0.97 24.92 5.75
CA GLY A 114 0.06 24.86 6.88
C GLY A 114 -1.19 24.02 6.60
N PHE A 115 -1.13 23.07 5.67
CA PHE A 115 -2.33 22.33 5.25
C PHE A 115 -2.67 21.23 6.27
N PHE A 116 -3.69 21.47 7.10
CA PHE A 116 -4.13 20.59 8.19
C PHE A 116 -4.98 19.37 7.79
N PRO A 117 -5.88 19.43 6.79
CA PRO A 117 -6.75 18.30 6.47
C PRO A 117 -6.03 16.96 6.28
N PRO A 118 -4.86 16.88 5.61
CA PRO A 118 -4.09 15.64 5.53
C PRO A 118 -3.68 15.06 6.88
N LEU A 119 -3.28 15.89 7.86
CA LEU A 119 -2.90 15.42 9.20
C LEU A 119 -4.10 14.78 9.89
N VAL A 120 -5.25 15.47 9.88
CA VAL A 120 -6.46 15.01 10.57
C VAL A 120 -6.99 13.73 9.92
N ILE A 121 -7.08 13.70 8.59
CA ILE A 121 -7.55 12.51 7.86
C ILE A 121 -6.63 11.32 8.10
N GLN A 122 -5.31 11.51 8.01
CA GLN A 122 -4.36 10.40 8.17
C GLN A 122 -4.26 9.89 9.60
N THR A 123 -4.46 10.75 10.60
CA THR A 123 -4.52 10.36 12.01
C THR A 123 -5.50 9.21 12.26
N ILE A 124 -6.64 9.20 11.54
CA ILE A 124 -7.68 8.17 11.70
C ILE A 124 -7.55 7.09 10.61
N THR A 125 -7.39 7.50 9.36
CA THR A 125 -7.45 6.57 8.23
C THR A 125 -6.25 5.65 8.14
N GLN A 126 -5.05 6.10 8.54
CA GLN A 126 -3.86 5.26 8.44
C GLN A 126 -3.89 4.10 9.45
N PRO A 127 -4.13 4.31 10.75
CA PRO A 127 -4.32 3.19 11.67
C PRO A 127 -5.40 2.22 11.18
N PHE A 128 -6.57 2.74 10.78
CA PHE A 128 -7.66 1.91 10.28
C PHE A 128 -7.25 1.08 9.05
N ASN A 129 -6.60 1.69 8.07
CA ASN A 129 -6.11 1.00 6.88
C ASN A 129 -5.04 -0.03 7.19
N LEU A 130 -4.17 0.23 8.17
CA LEU A 130 -3.13 -0.70 8.63
C LEU A 130 -3.77 -1.98 9.16
N PHE A 131 -4.75 -1.87 10.07
CA PHE A 131 -5.44 -3.03 10.64
C PHE A 131 -6.26 -3.83 9.62
N GLN A 132 -6.62 -3.22 8.49
CA GLN A 132 -7.27 -3.91 7.38
C GLN A 132 -6.30 -4.65 6.45
N THR A 133 -4.99 -4.46 6.59
CA THR A 133 -4.02 -5.14 5.73
C THR A 133 -3.98 -6.65 6.00
N PRO A 134 -3.85 -7.49 4.95
CA PRO A 134 -3.79 -8.94 5.11
C PRO A 134 -2.65 -9.39 6.04
N ILE A 135 -1.50 -8.71 5.98
CA ILE A 135 -0.35 -9.01 6.84
C ILE A 135 -0.65 -8.79 8.32
N VAL A 136 -1.38 -7.72 8.69
CA VAL A 136 -1.82 -7.53 10.08
C VAL A 136 -2.79 -8.64 10.49
N LYS A 137 -3.76 -8.97 9.64
CA LYS A 137 -4.76 -10.01 9.94
C LYS A 137 -4.13 -11.38 10.17
N VAL A 138 -3.25 -11.80 9.27
CA VAL A 138 -2.62 -13.12 9.35
C VAL A 138 -1.56 -13.15 10.45
N THR A 139 -0.66 -12.17 10.51
CA THR A 139 0.49 -12.21 11.42
C THR A 139 0.15 -11.73 12.81
N LEU A 140 -0.63 -10.65 12.99
CA LEU A 140 -0.94 -10.09 14.31
C LEU A 140 -2.25 -10.64 14.88
N LEU A 141 -3.33 -10.68 14.10
CA LEU A 141 -4.64 -11.14 14.56
C LEU A 141 -4.79 -12.67 14.53
N GLY A 142 -3.87 -13.39 13.88
CA GLY A 142 -3.87 -14.85 13.83
C GLY A 142 -4.96 -15.44 12.93
N GLU A 143 -5.50 -14.65 12.01
CA GLU A 143 -6.45 -15.15 11.01
C GLU A 143 -5.76 -16.16 10.09
N ARG A 144 -6.48 -17.23 9.72
CA ARG A 144 -5.93 -18.25 8.83
C ARG A 144 -5.68 -17.65 7.44
N ALA A 145 -4.56 -17.99 6.81
CA ALA A 145 -4.21 -17.56 5.46
C ALA A 145 -4.97 -18.34 4.37
N TRP A 146 -6.30 -18.31 4.42
CA TRP A 146 -7.23 -18.99 3.51
C TRP A 146 -8.20 -18.01 2.85
N GLY A 147 -8.84 -18.43 1.75
CA GLY A 147 -9.76 -17.58 1.00
C GLY A 147 -9.08 -16.28 0.54
N GLU A 148 -9.62 -15.13 0.95
CA GLU A 148 -9.09 -13.80 0.62
C GLU A 148 -7.74 -13.48 1.28
N LEU A 149 -7.37 -14.18 2.36
CA LEU A 149 -6.10 -14.01 3.06
C LEU A 149 -5.02 -14.99 2.60
N ARG A 150 -5.29 -15.76 1.55
CA ARG A 150 -4.31 -16.68 0.97
C ARG A 150 -3.15 -15.88 0.35
N ARG A 151 -1.92 -16.26 0.73
CA ARG A 151 -0.68 -15.73 0.13
C ARG A 151 -0.51 -16.23 -1.31
N PRO A 152 0.06 -15.45 -2.24
CA PRO A 152 0.54 -14.08 -2.05
C PRO A 152 -0.59 -13.05 -2.07
N TRP A 153 -0.51 -12.04 -1.19
CA TRP A 153 -1.52 -10.99 -1.17
C TRP A 153 -1.34 -10.03 -2.33
N MET A 154 -2.45 -9.59 -2.93
CA MET A 154 -2.39 -8.58 -3.99
C MET A 154 -1.89 -7.25 -3.43
N ASP A 155 -0.90 -6.66 -4.11
CA ASP A 155 -0.46 -5.31 -3.83
C ASP A 155 -1.63 -4.35 -4.09
N ARG A 156 -2.12 -3.66 -3.03
CA ARG A 156 -3.25 -2.69 -3.15
C ARG A 156 -2.94 -1.58 -4.16
N ASN A 157 -1.65 -1.29 -4.35
CA ASN A 157 -1.13 -0.29 -5.28
C ASN A 157 -0.31 -0.92 -6.41
N ASP A 158 -0.74 -2.04 -7.01
CA ASP A 158 -0.25 -2.38 -8.35
C ASP A 158 -0.77 -1.32 -9.35
N MET A 159 -0.22 -0.12 -9.23
CA MET A 159 -0.51 1.05 -10.05
C MET A 159 -0.17 0.73 -11.50
N SER A 160 0.81 -0.16 -11.73
CA SER A 160 1.07 -0.75 -13.04
C SER A 160 -0.17 -1.47 -13.60
N LYS A 161 -0.90 -2.28 -12.81
CA LYS A 161 -2.17 -2.87 -13.26
C LYS A 161 -3.27 -1.82 -13.47
N SER A 162 -3.37 -0.80 -12.62
CA SER A 162 -4.36 0.26 -12.77
C SER A 162 -4.12 1.10 -14.03
N ILE A 163 -2.85 1.48 -14.28
CA ILE A 163 -2.42 2.22 -15.47
C ILE A 163 -2.58 1.35 -16.72
N LYS A 164 -2.19 0.07 -16.66
CA LYS A 164 -2.38 -0.86 -17.78
C LYS A 164 -3.84 -1.07 -18.11
N SER A 165 -4.70 -1.26 -17.12
CA SER A 165 -6.15 -1.38 -17.32
C SER A 165 -6.76 -0.12 -17.94
N TRP A 166 -6.32 1.06 -17.50
CA TRP A 166 -6.76 2.33 -18.07
C TRP A 166 -6.27 2.49 -19.52
N ASN A 167 -5.02 2.16 -19.79
CA ASN A 167 -4.45 2.16 -21.14
C ASN A 167 -5.18 1.16 -22.06
N ASP A 168 -5.40 -0.07 -21.60
CA ASP A 168 -6.14 -1.10 -22.34
C ASP A 168 -7.58 -0.67 -22.66
N THR A 169 -8.21 0.10 -21.75
CA THR A 169 -9.56 0.66 -21.95
C THR A 169 -9.54 1.76 -23.01
N ILE A 170 -8.52 2.63 -23.00
CA ILE A 170 -8.35 3.67 -24.02
C ILE A 170 -8.08 3.05 -25.39
N MET A 171 -7.19 2.06 -25.49
CA MET A 171 -6.88 1.38 -26.75
C MET A 171 -8.13 0.68 -27.31
N ALA A 172 -8.92 0.03 -26.45
CA ALA A 172 -10.18 -0.60 -26.84
C ALA A 172 -11.22 0.42 -27.36
N VAL A 173 -11.28 1.62 -26.77
CA VAL A 173 -12.18 2.71 -27.22
C VAL A 173 -11.69 3.34 -28.53
N LEU A 174 -10.39 3.46 -28.73
CA LEU A 174 -9.78 3.98 -29.95
C LEU A 174 -9.77 2.98 -31.12
N GLY A 175 -10.30 1.76 -30.92
CA GLY A 175 -10.33 0.72 -31.95
C GLY A 175 -8.96 0.13 -32.29
N GLU A 176 -7.91 0.52 -31.57
CA GLU A 176 -6.59 -0.09 -31.69
C GLU A 176 -6.57 -1.38 -30.88
N PRO A 177 -6.15 -2.52 -31.46
CA PRO A 177 -6.14 -3.77 -30.72
C PRO A 177 -5.26 -3.59 -29.48
N PRO A 178 -5.74 -3.95 -28.27
CA PRO A 178 -4.91 -3.88 -27.07
C PRO A 178 -3.64 -4.67 -27.39
N ALA A 179 -2.48 -4.06 -27.16
CA ALA A 179 -1.19 -4.67 -27.48
C ALA A 179 -1.07 -5.99 -26.71
N LYS A 180 -1.56 -7.07 -27.30
CA LYS A 180 -1.43 -8.42 -26.77
C LYS A 180 0.05 -8.73 -26.88
N VAL A 181 0.80 -8.43 -25.81
CA VAL A 181 2.10 -9.04 -25.58
C VAL A 181 1.83 -10.52 -25.35
N ASN A 182 1.68 -11.23 -26.47
CA ASN A 182 1.44 -12.66 -26.48
C ASN A 182 2.75 -13.30 -26.02
N LYS A 183 2.83 -13.62 -24.72
CA LYS A 183 3.99 -14.24 -24.06
C LYS A 183 4.54 -15.48 -24.80
N LYS A 184 3.75 -16.12 -25.69
CA LYS A 184 4.21 -17.21 -26.57
C LYS A 184 5.05 -16.74 -27.76
N ALA A 185 4.80 -15.55 -28.32
CA ALA A 185 5.56 -15.02 -29.45
C ALA A 185 6.97 -14.53 -29.00
N THR A 186 7.05 -13.85 -27.85
CA THR A 186 8.32 -13.38 -27.29
C THR A 186 9.25 -14.54 -26.92
N LYS A 187 8.70 -15.63 -26.33
CA LYS A 187 9.48 -16.86 -26.06
C LYS A 187 10.01 -17.54 -27.33
N LYS A 188 9.27 -17.52 -28.43
CA LYS A 188 9.71 -18.08 -29.73
C LYS A 188 10.77 -17.20 -30.40
N ALA A 189 10.68 -15.87 -30.27
CA ALA A 189 11.67 -14.94 -30.81
C ALA A 189 13.01 -15.01 -30.06
N ILE A 190 12.98 -15.10 -28.72
CA ILE A 190 14.20 -15.22 -27.90
C ILE A 190 14.92 -16.56 -28.17
N LYS A 191 14.19 -17.67 -28.33
CA LYS A 191 14.79 -18.98 -28.65
C LYS A 191 15.41 -19.04 -30.05
N ARG A 192 15.01 -18.16 -30.97
CA ARG A 192 15.57 -18.05 -32.32
C ARG A 192 16.81 -17.17 -32.42
N LYS A 193 17.06 -16.32 -31.41
CA LYS A 193 18.22 -15.40 -31.37
C LYS A 193 19.44 -15.96 -30.63
N ASN A 194 19.24 -17.06 -29.88
CA ASN A 194 20.29 -17.78 -29.15
C ASN A 194 20.67 -19.12 -29.82
N LYS A 195 20.43 -19.26 -31.12
CA LYS A 195 20.87 -20.38 -31.95
C LYS A 195 21.58 -19.82 -33.17
#